data_AF-A0A4Q0XFY4-F1
#
_entry.id   AF-A0A4Q0XFY4-F1
#
_cell.length_a   1.000
_cell.length_b   1.000
_cell.length_c   1.000
_cell.angle_alpha   90.00
_cell.angle_beta   90.00
_cell.angle_gamma   90.00
#
_symmetry.space_group_name_H-M   'P 1'
#
loop_
_entity.id
_entity.type
_entity.pdbx_description
1 polymer ?
#
loop_
_entity_poly.entity_id
_entity_poly.type
_entity_poly.pdbx_seq_one_letter_code
_entity_poly.pdbx_strand_id
1 'polypeptide(L)'
;MKKRFLLFTWLFFLGQFITFACDLCKENQPKGFENITHGTGPSGDLDYYIIWGAVIIVAFTLFYSIKYLINPKENNPDHIKNIVRNEGF
;
A
#
# COMPACT_ATOMS: atom_id res chain seq x y z
N MET A 1 18.76 -19.50 -5.47
CA MET A 1 17.83 -18.47 -4.93
C MET A 1 18.10 -17.08 -5.47
N LYS A 2 19.34 -16.56 -5.42
CA LYS A 2 19.69 -15.21 -5.93
C LYS A 2 19.27 -14.96 -7.39
N LYS A 3 19.49 -15.91 -8.31
CA LYS A 3 19.09 -15.78 -9.73
C LYS A 3 17.56 -15.72 -9.93
N ARG A 4 16.79 -16.44 -9.12
CA ARG A 4 15.31 -16.39 -9.15
C ARG A 4 14.81 -15.06 -8.57
N PHE A 5 15.42 -14.60 -7.48
CA PHE A 5 15.13 -13.29 -6.90
C PHE A 5 15.38 -12.17 -7.92
N LEU A 6 16.56 -12.15 -8.56
CA LEU A 6 16.89 -11.18 -9.61
C LEU A 6 15.93 -11.23 -10.80
N LEU A 7 15.51 -12.43 -11.20
CA LEU A 7 14.50 -12.61 -12.24
C LEU A 7 13.16 -11.96 -11.84
N PHE A 8 12.68 -12.20 -10.62
CA PHE A 8 11.45 -11.59 -10.11
C PHE A 8 11.58 -10.07 -9.97
N THR A 9 12.73 -9.55 -9.53
CA THR A 9 12.96 -8.09 -9.48
C THR A 9 12.93 -7.50 -10.88
N TRP A 10 13.55 -8.15 -11.85
CA TRP A 10 13.57 -7.69 -13.24
C TRP A 10 12.18 -7.71 -13.89
N LEU A 11 11.40 -8.78 -13.69
CA LEU A 11 10.00 -8.86 -14.12
C LEU A 11 9.12 -7.77 -13.48
N PHE A 12 9.33 -7.46 -12.20
CA PHE A 12 8.60 -6.40 -11.50
C PHE A 12 8.84 -5.02 -12.13
N PHE A 13 10.10 -4.70 -12.46
CA PHE A 13 10.45 -3.44 -13.10
C PHE A 13 9.97 -3.34 -14.56
N LEU A 14 9.96 -4.45 -15.31
CA LEU A 14 9.41 -4.49 -16.67
C LEU A 14 7.90 -4.22 -16.71
N GLY A 15 7.16 -4.57 -15.66
CA GLY A 15 5.73 -4.26 -15.56
C GLY A 15 5.39 -2.78 -15.35
N GLN A 16 6.36 -1.95 -14.95
CA GLN A 16 6.11 -0.54 -14.61
C GLN A 16 5.95 0.36 -15.84
N PHE A 17 6.34 -0.07 -17.04
CA PHE A 17 6.17 0.73 -18.27
C PHE A 17 4.71 0.99 -18.65
N ILE A 18 3.76 0.24 -18.06
CA ILE A 18 2.32 0.42 -18.24
C ILE A 18 1.79 1.60 -17.43
N THR A 19 2.64 2.38 -16.74
CA THR A 19 2.19 3.49 -15.86
C THR A 19 2.15 4.87 -16.53
N PHE A 20 2.62 5.01 -17.78
CA PHE A 20 2.56 6.27 -18.50
C PHE A 20 1.19 6.51 -19.14
N ALA A 21 0.63 7.70 -18.92
CA ALA A 21 -0.63 8.11 -19.54
C ALA A 21 -0.49 8.41 -21.04
N CYS A 22 -1.45 7.95 -21.84
CA CYS A 22 -1.64 8.44 -23.21
C CYS A 22 -2.23 9.86 -23.19
N ASP A 23 -2.28 10.54 -24.33
CA ASP A 23 -2.73 11.93 -24.40
C ASP A 23 -4.19 12.11 -23.96
N LEU A 24 -5.06 11.13 -24.29
CA LEU A 24 -6.44 11.11 -23.80
C LEU A 24 -6.51 10.94 -22.28
N CYS A 25 -5.66 10.12 -21.69
CA CYS A 25 -5.60 9.98 -20.24
C CYS A 25 -5.16 11.31 -19.61
N LYS A 26 -4.09 11.94 -20.12
CA LYS A 26 -3.59 13.23 -19.61
C LYS A 26 -4.67 14.31 -19.54
N GLU A 27 -5.50 14.40 -20.57
CA GLU A 27 -6.58 15.39 -20.65
C GLU A 27 -7.73 15.10 -19.65
N ASN A 28 -8.00 13.83 -19.37
CA ASN A 28 -9.08 13.40 -18.48
C ASN A 28 -8.65 13.27 -17.01
N GLN A 29 -7.36 13.36 -16.70
CA GLN A 29 -6.84 13.30 -15.34
C GLN A 29 -6.98 14.65 -14.60
N PRO A 30 -7.15 14.63 -13.27
CA PRO A 30 -7.06 15.85 -12.47
C PRO A 30 -5.63 16.43 -12.50
N LYS A 31 -5.53 17.75 -12.26
CA LYS A 31 -4.24 18.45 -12.25
C LYS A 31 -3.26 17.84 -11.25
N GLY A 32 -2.05 17.54 -11.70
CA GLY A 32 -0.99 16.88 -10.94
C GLY A 32 -0.90 15.36 -11.16
N PHE A 33 -1.88 14.74 -11.82
CA PHE A 33 -1.90 13.29 -12.10
C PHE A 33 -1.89 12.95 -13.59
N GLU A 34 -1.77 13.94 -14.48
CA GLU A 34 -1.94 13.80 -15.92
C GLU A 34 -1.03 12.73 -16.53
N ASN A 35 0.20 12.61 -16.04
CA ASN A 35 1.19 11.69 -16.61
C ASN A 35 1.10 10.26 -16.06
N ILE A 36 0.16 9.98 -15.16
CA ILE A 36 -0.01 8.67 -14.52
C ILE A 36 -1.27 8.03 -15.09
N THR A 37 -1.13 6.90 -15.77
CA THR A 37 -2.30 6.10 -16.12
C THR A 37 -2.75 5.36 -14.86
N HIS A 38 -3.95 5.67 -14.41
CA HIS A 38 -4.68 4.80 -13.49
C HIS A 38 -5.68 3.99 -14.31
N GLY A 39 -5.90 2.73 -13.91
CA GLY A 39 -6.96 1.92 -14.50
C GLY A 39 -8.33 2.61 -14.38
N THR A 40 -9.35 2.07 -15.03
CA THR A 40 -10.70 2.64 -14.97
C THR A 40 -11.12 2.87 -13.51
N GLY A 41 -11.48 4.12 -13.20
CA GLY A 41 -12.04 4.48 -11.91
C GLY A 41 -13.40 3.81 -11.67
N PRO A 42 -14.01 4.08 -10.51
CA PRO A 42 -15.30 3.51 -10.14
C PRO A 42 -16.35 3.84 -11.21
N SER A 43 -17.06 2.83 -11.68
CA SER A 43 -18.02 2.95 -12.78
C SER A 43 -19.44 3.31 -12.33
N GLY A 44 -19.75 3.07 -11.05
CA GLY A 44 -21.04 3.42 -10.45
C GLY A 44 -21.01 3.50 -8.92
N ASP A 45 -22.14 3.85 -8.32
CA ASP A 45 -22.26 4.13 -6.88
C ASP A 45 -21.82 2.96 -5.99
N LEU A 46 -22.10 1.72 -6.43
CA LEU A 46 -21.72 0.51 -5.72
C LEU A 46 -20.19 0.37 -5.60
N ASP A 47 -19.45 0.74 -6.64
CA ASP A 47 -17.98 0.70 -6.64
C ASP A 47 -17.43 1.69 -5.59
N TYR A 48 -18.05 2.87 -5.46
CA TYR A 48 -17.69 3.85 -4.44
C TYR A 48 -17.95 3.34 -3.03
N TYR A 49 -19.08 2.65 -2.78
CA TYR A 49 -19.34 2.07 -1.46
C TYR A 49 -18.31 1.00 -1.08
N ILE A 50 -17.92 0.16 -2.04
CA ILE A 50 -16.89 -0.87 -1.82
C ILE A 50 -15.54 -0.22 -1.49
N ILE A 51 -15.14 0.80 -2.27
CA ILE A 51 -13.87 1.50 -2.04
C ILE A 51 -13.84 2.16 -0.68
N TRP A 52 -14.91 2.88 -0.29
CA TRP A 52 -14.97 3.49 1.03
C TRP A 52 -14.97 2.45 2.16
N GLY A 53 -15.63 1.31 1.98
CA GLY A 53 -15.52 0.18 2.89
C GLY A 53 -14.08 -0.32 3.04
N ALA A 54 -13.36 -0.48 1.93
CA ALA A 54 -11.96 -0.89 1.93
C ALA A 54 -11.06 0.15 2.62
N VAL A 55 -11.25 1.45 2.35
CA VAL A 55 -10.52 2.56 3.00
C VAL A 55 -10.69 2.50 4.51
N ILE A 56 -11.93 2.30 4.99
CA ILE A 56 -12.23 2.19 6.41
C ILE A 56 -11.49 0.99 7.03
N ILE A 57 -11.59 -0.19 6.41
CA ILE A 57 -10.92 -1.41 6.91
C ILE A 57 -9.40 -1.20 6.98
N VAL A 58 -8.79 -0.65 5.93
CA VAL A 58 -7.34 -0.38 5.90
C VAL A 58 -6.93 0.65 6.95
N ALA A 59 -7.72 1.72 7.13
CA ALA A 59 -7.45 2.71 8.17
C ALA A 59 -7.51 2.09 9.57
N PHE A 60 -8.49 1.22 9.84
CA PHE A 60 -8.58 0.49 11.11
C PHE A 60 -7.41 -0.46 11.31
N THR A 61 -7.05 -1.27 10.31
CA THR A 61 -5.94 -2.22 10.43
C THR A 61 -4.61 -1.50 10.62
N LEU A 62 -4.37 -0.41 9.89
CA LEU A 62 -3.19 0.43 10.05
C LEU A 62 -3.14 1.06 11.45
N PHE A 63 -4.26 1.63 11.91
CA PHE A 63 -4.34 2.21 13.25
C PHE A 63 -3.99 1.20 14.33
N TYR A 64 -4.58 0.00 14.29
CA TYR A 64 -4.30 -1.03 15.29
C TYR A 64 -2.90 -1.63 15.15
N SER A 65 -2.39 -1.77 13.92
CA SER A 65 -1.01 -2.19 13.67
C SER A 65 -0.04 -1.24 14.35
N ILE A 66 -0.17 0.08 14.11
CA ILE A 66 0.66 1.10 14.75
C ILE A 66 0.47 1.09 16.27
N LYS A 67 -0.79 1.08 16.74
CA LYS A 67 -1.11 1.10 18.17
C LYS A 67 -0.43 -0.03 18.94
N TYR A 68 -0.45 -1.25 18.40
CA TYR A 68 0.13 -2.41 19.06
C TYR A 68 1.63 -2.55 18.84
N LEU A 69 2.20 -1.94 17.79
CA LEU A 69 3.65 -1.81 17.65
C LEU A 69 4.23 -0.81 18.68
N ILE A 70 3.54 0.31 18.93
CA ILE A 70 3.99 1.32 19.90
C ILE A 70 3.72 0.88 21.34
N ASN A 71 2.51 0.39 21.61
CA ASN A 71 2.10 -0.07 22.93
C ASN A 71 1.46 -1.47 22.86
N PRO A 72 2.28 -2.54 22.89
CA PRO A 72 1.80 -3.92 22.81
C PRO A 72 1.02 -4.38 24.05
N LYS A 73 0.85 -3.53 25.07
CA LYS A 73 0.24 -3.86 26.37
C LYS A 73 0.89 -5.08 27.03
N GLU A 74 2.20 -5.22 26.83
CA GLU A 74 3.03 -6.29 27.35
C GLU A 74 4.19 -5.67 28.13
N ASN A 75 4.33 -6.04 29.41
CA ASN A 75 5.28 -5.42 30.32
C ASN A 75 6.61 -6.19 30.39
N ASN A 76 6.65 -7.44 29.90
CA ASN A 76 7.89 -8.20 29.87
C ASN A 76 8.75 -7.80 28.65
N PRO A 77 9.91 -7.14 28.83
CA PRO A 77 10.74 -6.67 27.72
C PRO A 77 11.23 -7.80 26.81
N ASP A 78 11.42 -9.01 27.34
CA ASP A 78 11.91 -10.17 26.58
C ASP A 78 10.79 -10.91 25.80
N HIS A 79 9.54 -10.44 25.90
CA HIS A 79 8.42 -11.07 25.22
C HIS A 79 8.41 -10.75 23.71
N ILE A 80 8.01 -11.71 22.86
CA ILE A 80 7.99 -11.56 21.39
C ILE A 80 7.20 -10.33 20.88
N LYS A 81 6.22 -9.85 21.65
CA LYS A 81 5.45 -8.63 21.33
C LYS A 81 6.28 -7.34 21.43
N ASN A 82 7.38 -7.35 22.17
CA ASN A 82 8.31 -6.24 22.35
C ASN A 82 9.51 -6.32 21.39
N ILE A 83 9.58 -7.30 20.49
CA ILE A 83 10.74 -7.52 19.60
C ILE A 83 11.12 -6.32 18.71
N VAL A 84 10.14 -5.46 18.38
CA VAL A 84 10.36 -4.27 17.54
C VAL A 84 10.76 -3.05 18.38
N ARG A 85 10.44 -3.08 19.68
CA ARG A 85 10.76 -2.03 20.63
C ARG A 85 12.20 -2.27 21.09
N ASN A 86 13.14 -1.42 20.66
CA ASN A 86 14.52 -1.45 21.16
C ASN A 86 14.56 -0.95 22.62
N GLU A 87 13.92 -1.68 23.54
CA GLU A 87 13.95 -1.40 24.98
C GLU A 87 15.07 -2.16 25.71
N GLY A 88 15.97 -2.78 24.96
CA GLY A 88 17.22 -3.31 25.51
C GLY A 88 18.21 -2.18 25.78
N PHE A 89 18.10 -1.58 26.96
CA PHE A 89 19.13 -1.22 27.97
C PHE A 89 18.61 -0.14 28.92
#